data_AF-A0A2N1D7H3-F1
#
_entry.id   AF-A0A2N1D7H3-F1
#
_cell.length_a   1.000
_cell.length_b   1.000
_cell.length_c   1.000
_cell.angle_alpha   90.00
_cell.angle_beta   90.00
_cell.angle_gamma   90.00
#
_symmetry.space_group_name_H-M   'P 1'
#
loop_
_entity.id
_entity.type
_entity.pdbx_description
1 polymer ?
#
loop_
_entity_poly.entity_id
_entity_poly.type
_entity_poly.pdbx_seq_one_letter_code
_entity_poly.pdbx_strand_id
1 'polypeptide(L)'
;MINKPEMINAYFVTSPQLSDNFARILSTASSKLKRLNNKPRFLYFTQGDSIKEESQQESYNKLQMILKSSSPKSLEWHHKDLNDNYFMSMPLLTTILGIEQLFNDIHSGLEPTSDISQKGISEIVKHYEYLSNQKYGFEVSPKKSIEKRGFHLLKSSHEKGIMILQEATKLFPDDAYSYHNLARGYGEIGDYENALIQQKVAVSKSETMLTWHRNRMLEFLNKFNNKLTNKSSDE
;
A
#
# COMPACT_ATOMS: atom_id res chain seq x y z
N MET A 1 -10.49 -6.38 -20.64
CA MET A 1 -11.31 -5.66 -19.64
C MET A 1 -12.79 -5.61 -20.01
N ILE A 2 -13.19 -4.92 -21.09
CA ILE A 2 -14.60 -4.61 -21.36
C ILE A 2 -15.45 -5.73 -21.99
N ASN A 3 -14.81 -6.75 -22.61
CA ASN A 3 -15.53 -7.83 -23.32
C ASN A 3 -15.73 -9.09 -22.48
N LYS A 4 -14.76 -9.41 -21.62
CA LYS A 4 -14.80 -10.54 -20.68
C LYS A 4 -14.35 -10.07 -19.30
N PRO A 5 -15.15 -9.23 -18.64
CA PRO A 5 -14.75 -8.62 -17.38
C PRO A 5 -14.47 -9.69 -16.30
N GLU A 6 -15.19 -10.80 -16.24
CA GLU A 6 -15.01 -11.77 -15.15
C GLU A 6 -13.70 -12.59 -15.18
N MET A 7 -12.87 -12.48 -16.22
CA MET A 7 -11.67 -13.32 -16.35
C MET A 7 -10.40 -12.75 -15.68
N ILE A 8 -10.23 -11.42 -15.71
CA ILE A 8 -8.99 -10.76 -15.28
C ILE A 8 -9.34 -9.46 -14.55
N ASN A 9 -8.69 -9.25 -13.40
CA ASN A 9 -8.94 -8.12 -12.51
C ASN A 9 -8.01 -6.93 -12.77
N ALA A 10 -6.79 -7.17 -13.27
CA ALA A 10 -5.80 -6.14 -13.56
C ALA A 10 -5.26 -6.25 -15.00
N TYR A 11 -5.19 -5.14 -15.72
CA TYR A 11 -4.67 -5.07 -17.08
C TYR A 11 -3.55 -4.04 -17.15
N PHE A 12 -2.38 -4.46 -17.66
CA PHE A 12 -1.30 -3.58 -18.05
C PHE A 12 -1.25 -3.55 -19.57
N VAL A 13 -1.44 -2.38 -20.16
CA VAL A 13 -1.66 -2.23 -21.61
C VAL A 13 -0.65 -1.24 -22.18
N THR A 14 0.27 -1.74 -23.01
CA THR A 14 1.28 -0.91 -23.68
C THR A 14 0.81 -0.57 -25.09
N SER A 15 0.81 0.71 -25.44
CA SER A 15 0.60 1.24 -26.80
C SER A 15 -0.52 0.51 -27.56
N PRO A 16 -1.76 0.48 -27.04
CA PRO A 16 -2.82 -0.33 -27.63
C PRO A 16 -3.20 0.15 -29.03
N GLN A 17 -3.40 -0.79 -29.98
CA GLN A 17 -3.98 -0.45 -31.27
C GLN A 17 -5.47 -0.07 -31.11
N LEU A 18 -5.82 1.18 -31.42
CA LEU A 18 -7.17 1.74 -31.25
C LEU A 18 -7.69 2.50 -32.47
N SER A 19 -6.80 2.94 -33.38
CA SER A 19 -7.16 3.65 -34.60
C SER A 19 -8.16 2.84 -35.44
N ASP A 20 -8.91 3.55 -36.28
CA ASP A 20 -9.89 2.95 -37.20
C ASP A 20 -10.96 2.10 -36.48
N ASN A 21 -11.21 2.42 -35.20
CA ASN A 21 -12.12 1.69 -34.33
C ASN A 21 -11.80 0.18 -34.25
N PHE A 22 -10.50 -0.15 -34.22
CA PHE A 22 -10.02 -1.53 -34.12
C PHE A 22 -10.71 -2.29 -32.98
N ALA A 23 -11.18 -3.50 -33.27
CA ALA A 23 -11.95 -4.36 -32.37
C ALA A 23 -13.17 -3.68 -31.70
N ARG A 24 -13.64 -2.54 -32.26
CA ARG A 24 -14.74 -1.71 -31.74
C ARG A 24 -14.52 -1.25 -30.29
N ILE A 25 -13.26 -1.10 -29.86
CA ILE A 25 -12.93 -0.76 -28.48
C ILE A 25 -13.50 0.61 -28.12
N LEU A 26 -13.14 1.66 -28.87
CA LEU A 26 -13.57 3.03 -28.59
C LEU A 26 -15.09 3.20 -28.72
N SER A 27 -15.69 2.66 -29.79
CA SER A 27 -17.15 2.78 -30.02
C SER A 27 -18.01 2.06 -28.98
N THR A 28 -17.49 1.03 -28.31
CA THR A 28 -18.28 0.27 -27.31
C THR A 28 -17.88 0.51 -25.86
N ALA A 29 -16.71 1.12 -25.61
CA ALA A 29 -16.14 1.28 -24.27
C ALA A 29 -17.11 1.97 -23.29
N SER A 30 -17.69 3.12 -23.61
CA SER A 30 -18.59 3.83 -22.68
C SER A 30 -19.76 2.95 -22.22
N SER A 31 -20.44 2.29 -23.15
CA SER A 31 -21.58 1.41 -22.84
C SER A 31 -21.18 0.18 -22.01
N LYS A 32 -19.96 -0.35 -22.21
CA LYS A 32 -19.48 -1.55 -21.52
C LYS A 32 -18.93 -1.22 -20.13
N LEU A 33 -18.23 -0.09 -20.00
CA LEU A 33 -17.74 0.43 -18.71
C LEU A 33 -18.89 0.66 -17.73
N LYS A 34 -19.98 1.29 -18.20
CA LYS A 34 -21.19 1.50 -17.40
C LYS A 34 -21.91 0.22 -16.96
N ARG A 35 -21.63 -0.91 -17.60
CA ARG A 35 -22.20 -2.23 -17.29
C ARG A 35 -21.27 -3.11 -16.45
N LEU A 36 -20.08 -2.64 -16.10
CA LEU A 36 -19.18 -3.38 -15.21
C LEU A 36 -19.84 -3.54 -13.84
N ASN A 37 -19.60 -4.69 -13.22
CA ASN A 37 -20.04 -4.95 -11.86
C ASN A 37 -19.18 -4.21 -10.83
N ASN A 38 -19.53 -4.39 -9.56
CA ASN A 38 -18.85 -3.73 -8.45
C ASN A 38 -17.52 -4.39 -8.07
N LYS A 39 -17.07 -5.45 -8.77
CA LYS A 39 -15.78 -6.07 -8.50
C LYS A 39 -14.65 -5.10 -8.83
N PRO A 40 -13.68 -4.89 -7.91
CA PRO A 40 -12.55 -4.01 -8.15
C PRO A 40 -11.74 -4.45 -9.37
N ARG A 41 -11.38 -3.48 -10.20
CA ARG A 41 -10.62 -3.67 -11.44
C ARG A 41 -9.55 -2.61 -11.55
N PHE A 42 -8.46 -2.99 -12.18
CA PHE A 42 -7.32 -2.13 -12.41
C PHE A 42 -6.96 -2.09 -13.89
N LEU A 43 -6.75 -0.89 -14.41
CA LEU A 43 -6.20 -0.66 -15.74
C LEU A 43 -5.04 0.32 -15.65
N TYR A 44 -3.85 -0.11 -16.00
CA TYR A 44 -2.72 0.78 -16.25
C TYR A 44 -2.39 0.71 -17.73
N PHE A 45 -2.42 1.84 -18.41
CA PHE A 45 -2.00 1.86 -19.81
C PHE A 45 -1.03 2.99 -20.09
N THR A 46 -0.15 2.76 -21.05
CA THR A 46 0.90 3.69 -21.42
C THR A 46 0.93 3.89 -22.91
N GLN A 47 1.38 5.07 -23.33
CA GLN A 47 1.62 5.43 -24.72
C GLN A 47 2.96 6.13 -24.86
N GLY A 48 3.52 6.12 -26.06
CA GLY A 48 4.60 7.00 -26.47
C GLY A 48 4.15 7.91 -27.59
N ASP A 49 5.09 8.67 -28.15
CA ASP A 49 4.90 9.60 -29.26
C ASP A 49 5.73 9.19 -30.49
N SER A 50 6.17 7.93 -30.54
CA SER A 50 6.96 7.41 -31.64
C SER A 50 6.17 7.40 -32.96
N ILE A 51 6.86 7.36 -34.10
CA ILE A 51 6.22 7.27 -35.43
C ILE A 51 5.29 6.04 -35.58
N LYS A 52 5.50 5.00 -34.76
CA LYS A 52 4.63 3.80 -34.74
C LYS A 52 3.27 4.06 -34.09
N GLU A 53 3.14 5.14 -33.34
CA GLU A 53 1.98 5.49 -32.53
C GLU A 53 1.31 6.79 -32.97
N GLU A 54 1.84 7.48 -33.98
CA GLU A 54 1.32 8.76 -34.48
C GLU A 54 -0.17 8.66 -34.84
N SER A 55 -0.56 7.60 -35.56
CA SER A 55 -1.96 7.34 -35.93
C SER A 55 -2.87 6.97 -34.73
N GLN A 56 -2.28 6.70 -33.57
CA GLN A 56 -3.01 6.31 -32.35
C GLN A 56 -3.30 7.50 -31.43
N GLN A 57 -2.61 8.64 -31.57
CA GLN A 57 -2.64 9.73 -30.58
C GLN A 57 -4.07 10.24 -30.30
N GLU A 58 -4.85 10.49 -31.35
CA GLU A 58 -6.25 10.91 -31.18
C GLU A 58 -7.10 9.83 -30.51
N SER A 59 -6.84 8.56 -30.85
CA SER A 59 -7.54 7.42 -30.29
C SER A 59 -7.23 7.21 -28.80
N TYR A 60 -5.99 7.46 -28.38
CA TYR A 60 -5.62 7.43 -26.98
C TYR A 60 -6.30 8.53 -26.17
N ASN A 61 -6.28 9.77 -26.68
CA ASN A 61 -6.99 10.90 -26.07
C ASN A 61 -8.48 10.59 -25.91
N LYS A 62 -9.09 10.01 -26.95
CA LYS A 62 -10.50 9.57 -26.90
C LYS A 62 -10.74 8.49 -25.86
N LEU A 63 -9.84 7.51 -25.72
CA LEU A 63 -9.95 6.49 -24.67
C LEU A 63 -9.88 7.12 -23.27
N GLN A 64 -8.95 8.03 -23.03
CA GLN A 64 -8.83 8.76 -21.76
C GLN A 64 -10.11 9.52 -21.41
N MET A 65 -10.71 10.23 -22.38
CA MET A 65 -11.98 10.93 -22.20
C MET A 65 -13.13 9.96 -21.87
N ILE A 66 -13.18 8.79 -22.53
CA ILE A 66 -14.18 7.77 -22.23
C ILE A 66 -13.99 7.19 -20.83
N LEU A 67 -12.77 6.84 -20.44
CA LEU A 67 -12.47 6.33 -19.10
C LEU A 67 -12.83 7.36 -18.02
N LYS A 68 -12.49 8.64 -18.23
CA LYS A 68 -12.83 9.72 -17.29
C LYS A 68 -14.34 9.91 -17.12
N SER A 69 -15.11 9.78 -18.21
CA SER A 69 -16.56 10.05 -18.20
C SER A 69 -17.44 8.83 -17.87
N SER A 70 -16.94 7.61 -18.08
CA SER A 70 -17.76 6.39 -18.08
C SER A 70 -17.27 5.29 -17.15
N SER A 71 -16.08 5.40 -16.55
CA SER A 71 -15.58 4.40 -15.61
C SER A 71 -16.39 4.42 -14.30
N PRO A 72 -16.84 3.24 -13.81
CA PRO A 72 -17.42 3.14 -12.48
C PRO A 72 -16.34 3.29 -11.41
N LYS A 73 -16.77 3.56 -10.16
CA LYS A 73 -15.85 3.62 -9.00
C LYS A 73 -15.07 2.32 -8.76
N SER A 74 -15.61 1.18 -9.21
CA SER A 74 -14.95 -0.12 -9.12
C SER A 74 -13.79 -0.29 -10.11
N LEU A 75 -13.64 0.60 -11.11
CA LEU A 75 -12.51 0.60 -12.02
C LEU A 75 -11.52 1.70 -11.65
N GLU A 76 -10.43 1.28 -11.02
CA GLU A 76 -9.23 2.11 -10.86
C GLU A 76 -8.47 2.09 -12.20
N TRP A 77 -8.24 3.26 -12.80
CA TRP A 77 -7.47 3.34 -14.03
C TRP A 77 -6.46 4.48 -14.00
N HIS A 78 -5.33 4.23 -14.65
CA HIS A 78 -4.19 5.13 -14.72
C HIS A 78 -3.61 5.15 -16.13
N HIS A 79 -3.04 6.29 -16.49
CA HIS A 79 -2.40 6.53 -17.77
C HIS A 79 -1.02 7.14 -17.54
N LYS A 80 -0.03 6.77 -18.37
CA LYS A 80 1.27 7.44 -18.39
C LYS A 80 1.87 7.53 -19.80
N ASP A 81 2.29 8.73 -20.16
CA ASP A 81 3.12 8.99 -21.34
C ASP A 81 4.57 8.58 -21.05
N LEU A 82 5.17 7.84 -22.00
CA LEU A 82 6.56 7.36 -21.96
C LEU A 82 7.36 7.92 -23.15
N ASN A 83 7.19 9.21 -23.45
CA ASN A 83 7.78 9.88 -24.61
C ASN A 83 9.33 9.91 -24.56
N ASP A 84 9.91 9.83 -23.36
CA ASP A 84 11.37 9.74 -23.17
C ASP A 84 11.91 8.30 -23.33
N ASN A 85 11.08 7.35 -23.75
CA ASN A 85 11.43 5.93 -23.84
C ASN A 85 11.21 5.37 -25.24
N TYR A 86 12.02 4.37 -25.59
CA TYR A 86 11.89 3.68 -26.86
C TYR A 86 10.67 2.75 -26.88
N PHE A 87 9.96 2.71 -28.01
CA PHE A 87 8.80 1.83 -28.21
C PHE A 87 9.04 0.38 -27.76
N MET A 88 10.24 -0.17 -28.01
CA MET A 88 10.57 -1.56 -27.68
C MET A 88 10.80 -1.80 -26.17
N SER A 89 11.14 -0.78 -25.38
CA SER A 89 11.31 -0.93 -23.92
C SER A 89 10.01 -0.72 -23.17
N MET A 90 9.00 -0.10 -23.79
CA MET A 90 7.75 0.23 -23.14
C MET A 90 7.03 -0.97 -22.52
N PRO A 91 6.93 -2.18 -23.12
CA PRO A 91 6.25 -3.30 -22.48
C PRO A 91 6.80 -3.66 -21.10
N LEU A 92 8.13 -3.56 -20.93
CA LEU A 92 8.79 -3.76 -19.63
C LEU A 92 8.47 -2.62 -18.67
N LEU A 93 8.55 -1.37 -19.14
CA LEU A 93 8.24 -0.19 -18.32
C LEU A 93 6.78 -0.17 -17.87
N THR A 94 5.83 -0.45 -18.76
CA THR A 94 4.40 -0.58 -18.43
C THR A 94 4.18 -1.64 -17.36
N THR A 95 4.89 -2.77 -17.46
CA THR A 95 4.76 -3.85 -16.47
C THR A 95 5.29 -3.42 -15.12
N ILE A 96 6.49 -2.85 -15.05
CA ILE A 96 7.11 -2.37 -13.80
C ILE A 96 6.22 -1.31 -13.14
N LEU A 97 5.88 -0.26 -13.88
CA LEU A 97 5.11 0.87 -13.36
C LEU A 97 3.67 0.47 -13.04
N GLY A 98 3.08 -0.44 -13.83
CA GLY A 98 1.76 -0.99 -13.57
C GLY A 98 1.71 -1.81 -12.28
N ILE A 99 2.74 -2.61 -11.99
CA ILE A 99 2.88 -3.34 -10.72
C ILE A 99 3.02 -2.37 -9.56
N GLU A 100 3.94 -1.40 -9.66
CA GLU A 100 4.14 -0.38 -8.63
C GLU A 100 2.83 0.36 -8.33
N GLN A 101 2.10 0.78 -9.37
CA GLN A 101 0.83 1.49 -9.21
C GLN A 101 -0.27 0.59 -8.63
N LEU A 102 -0.37 -0.67 -9.08
CA LEU A 102 -1.38 -1.62 -8.59
C LEU A 102 -1.21 -1.87 -7.10
N PHE A 103 0.02 -2.15 -6.66
CA PHE A 103 0.34 -2.56 -5.28
C PHE A 103 0.75 -1.40 -4.35
N ASN A 104 0.61 -0.15 -4.80
CA ASN A 104 1.04 1.01 -4.02
C ASN A 104 0.30 1.13 -2.67
N ASP A 105 -0.99 0.77 -2.62
CA ASP A 105 -1.77 0.81 -1.37
C ASP A 105 -1.26 -0.18 -0.32
N ILE A 106 -0.66 -1.31 -0.70
CA ILE A 106 0.04 -2.24 0.21
C ILE A 106 1.45 -1.75 0.51
N HIS A 107 2.19 -1.31 -0.51
CA HIS A 107 3.58 -0.90 -0.37
C HIS A 107 3.69 0.30 0.57
N SER A 108 2.89 1.33 0.31
CA SER A 108 2.85 2.56 1.11
C SER A 108 1.99 2.38 2.36
N GLY A 109 0.87 1.66 2.25
CA GLY A 109 -0.16 1.61 3.29
C GLY A 109 -0.96 2.92 3.37
N LEU A 110 -1.99 2.94 4.21
CA LEU A 110 -2.69 4.18 4.55
C LEU A 110 -1.78 5.17 5.25
N GLU A 111 -1.83 6.42 4.82
CA GLU A 111 -1.23 7.55 5.53
C GLU A 111 -1.91 7.75 6.89
N PRO A 112 -1.15 8.18 7.92
CA PRO A 112 -1.70 8.32 9.27
C PRO A 112 -2.75 9.43 9.38
N THR A 113 -2.77 10.36 8.43
CA THR A 113 -3.75 11.46 8.32
C THR A 113 -4.85 11.20 7.28
N SER A 114 -4.90 10.02 6.65
CA SER A 114 -6.02 9.68 5.76
C SER A 114 -7.34 9.59 6.52
N ASP A 115 -8.46 9.84 5.84
CA ASP A 115 -9.80 9.77 6.43
C ASP A 115 -10.07 8.41 7.11
N ILE A 116 -9.58 7.32 6.51
CA ILE A 116 -9.72 5.96 7.06
C ILE A 116 -8.92 5.84 8.37
N SER A 117 -7.63 6.23 8.35
CA SER A 117 -6.77 6.17 9.54
C SER A 117 -7.30 7.03 10.70
N GLN A 118 -7.91 8.18 10.40
CA GLN A 118 -8.44 9.08 11.42
C GLN A 118 -9.70 8.54 12.11
N LYS A 119 -10.49 7.69 11.43
CA LYS A 119 -11.68 7.04 12.01
C LYS A 119 -11.37 5.91 12.99
N GLY A 120 -10.10 5.48 13.06
CA GLY A 120 -9.62 4.52 14.05
C GLY A 120 -9.31 3.13 13.50
N ILE A 121 -8.78 2.26 14.36
CA ILE A 121 -8.25 0.95 13.97
C ILE A 121 -9.30 0.06 13.30
N SER A 122 -10.55 0.08 13.77
CA SER A 122 -11.60 -0.75 13.14
C SER A 122 -11.80 -0.41 11.66
N GLU A 123 -11.75 0.87 11.28
CA GLU A 123 -11.89 1.28 9.88
C GLU A 123 -10.62 0.96 9.06
N ILE A 124 -9.43 1.04 9.68
CA ILE A 124 -8.19 0.56 9.06
C ILE A 124 -8.32 -0.95 8.77
N VAL A 125 -8.72 -1.76 9.75
CA VAL A 125 -8.87 -3.22 9.57
C VAL A 125 -9.87 -3.54 8.46
N LYS A 126 -11.07 -2.92 8.47
CA LYS A 126 -12.07 -3.10 7.40
C LYS A 126 -11.53 -2.74 6.01
N HIS A 127 -10.73 -1.68 5.91
CA HIS A 127 -10.10 -1.31 4.63
C HIS A 127 -9.17 -2.41 4.13
N TYR A 128 -8.33 -2.98 4.99
CA TYR A 128 -7.40 -4.05 4.63
C TYR A 128 -8.10 -5.39 4.38
N GLU A 129 -9.23 -5.67 5.05
CA GLU A 129 -10.12 -6.79 4.72
C GLU A 129 -10.72 -6.62 3.32
N TYR A 130 -11.12 -5.41 2.93
CA TYR A 130 -11.55 -5.12 1.56
C TYR A 130 -10.43 -5.37 0.55
N LEU A 131 -9.20 -4.89 0.82
CA LEU A 131 -8.05 -5.15 -0.04
C LEU A 131 -7.82 -6.66 -0.21
N SER A 132 -7.83 -7.40 0.89
CA SER A 132 -7.59 -8.85 0.89
C SER A 132 -8.63 -9.61 0.09
N ASN A 133 -9.91 -9.35 0.37
CA ASN A 133 -11.02 -10.17 -0.13
C ASN A 133 -11.50 -9.73 -1.52
N GLN A 134 -11.43 -8.43 -1.83
CA GLN A 134 -12.05 -7.87 -3.03
C GLN A 134 -11.03 -7.47 -4.10
N LYS A 135 -9.85 -6.96 -3.71
CA LYS A 135 -8.84 -6.45 -4.66
C LYS A 135 -7.79 -7.51 -5.01
N TYR A 136 -7.23 -8.18 -4.01
CA TYR A 136 -6.01 -8.99 -4.19
C TYR A 136 -6.21 -10.50 -4.16
N GLY A 137 -7.17 -10.99 -3.39
CA GLY A 137 -7.38 -12.43 -3.22
C GLY A 137 -6.33 -13.12 -2.32
N PHE A 138 -5.57 -12.34 -1.54
CA PHE A 138 -4.65 -12.84 -0.52
C PHE A 138 -4.67 -11.90 0.70
N GLU A 139 -4.21 -12.39 1.86
CA GLU A 139 -4.21 -11.60 3.09
C GLU A 139 -3.28 -10.39 3.01
N VAL A 140 -3.81 -9.21 3.35
CA VAL A 140 -3.05 -7.97 3.48
C VAL A 140 -3.18 -7.47 4.91
N SER A 141 -2.05 -7.41 5.62
CA SER A 141 -2.03 -7.01 7.02
C SER A 141 -2.20 -5.49 7.22
N PRO A 142 -3.11 -5.03 8.10
CA PRO A 142 -3.26 -3.61 8.45
C PRO A 142 -2.15 -3.09 9.38
N LYS A 143 -1.29 -3.97 9.91
CA LYS A 143 -0.31 -3.69 10.96
C LYS A 143 0.49 -2.42 10.70
N LYS A 144 1.07 -2.31 9.51
CA LYS A 144 1.93 -1.17 9.13
C LYS A 144 1.20 0.17 9.24
N SER A 145 -0.06 0.23 8.83
CA SER A 145 -0.86 1.46 8.90
C SER A 145 -1.29 1.80 10.33
N ILE A 146 -1.63 0.79 11.14
CA ILE A 146 -1.95 0.98 12.56
C ILE A 146 -0.73 1.54 13.29
N GLU A 147 0.45 0.94 13.09
CA GLU A 147 1.69 1.40 13.72
C GLU A 147 2.09 2.81 13.24
N LYS A 148 1.99 3.10 11.93
CA LYS A 148 2.19 4.46 11.39
C LYS A 148 1.28 5.48 12.07
N ARG A 149 0.00 5.14 12.28
CA ARG A 149 -0.95 6.01 13.00
C ARG A 149 -0.54 6.21 14.46
N GLY A 150 -0.10 5.15 15.14
CA GLY A 150 0.42 5.22 16.51
C GLY A 150 1.59 6.17 16.64
N PHE A 151 2.64 6.00 15.83
CA PHE A 151 3.80 6.90 15.83
C PHE A 151 3.47 8.33 15.41
N HIS A 152 2.51 8.52 14.50
CA HIS A 152 2.05 9.86 14.15
C HIS A 152 1.38 10.56 15.34
N LEU A 153 0.48 9.88 16.05
CA LEU A 153 -0.20 10.44 17.22
C LEU A 153 0.76 10.63 18.39
N LEU A 154 1.78 9.77 18.53
CA LEU A 154 2.80 9.90 19.57
C LEU A 154 3.47 11.28 19.54
N LYS A 155 3.67 11.88 18.36
CA LYS A 155 4.27 13.21 18.22
C LYS A 155 3.44 14.36 18.81
N SER A 156 2.14 14.17 18.98
CA SER A 156 1.22 15.21 19.50
C SER A 156 0.55 14.81 20.82
N SER A 157 0.46 13.52 21.11
CA SER A 157 -0.12 12.96 22.32
C SER A 157 0.52 11.60 22.61
N HIS A 158 1.43 11.58 23.57
CA HIS A 158 2.11 10.37 24.02
C HIS A 158 1.12 9.26 24.38
N GLU A 159 0.10 9.59 25.19
CA GLU A 159 -0.94 8.65 25.61
C GLU A 159 -1.66 7.99 24.42
N LYS A 160 -2.17 8.80 23.46
CA LYS A 160 -2.88 8.27 22.30
C LYS A 160 -1.98 7.43 21.40
N GLY A 161 -0.74 7.87 21.19
CA GLY A 161 0.23 7.11 20.39
C GLY A 161 0.53 5.74 21.01
N ILE A 162 0.80 5.70 22.31
CA ILE A 162 1.05 4.46 23.05
C ILE A 162 -0.18 3.56 23.05
N MET A 163 -1.38 4.10 23.27
CA MET A 163 -2.63 3.34 23.24
C MET A 163 -2.80 2.60 21.90
N ILE A 164 -2.58 3.27 20.77
CA ILE A 164 -2.67 2.64 19.44
C ILE A 164 -1.61 1.56 19.25
N LEU A 165 -0.38 1.79 19.72
CA LEU A 165 0.69 0.77 19.64
C LEU A 165 0.40 -0.44 20.54
N GLN A 166 -0.23 -0.25 21.70
CA GLN A 166 -0.70 -1.35 22.56
C GLN A 166 -1.86 -2.13 21.92
N GLU A 167 -2.76 -1.45 21.21
CA GLU A 167 -3.81 -2.15 20.45
C GLU A 167 -3.22 -2.96 19.30
N ALA A 168 -2.14 -2.49 18.65
CA ALA A 168 -1.42 -3.26 17.66
C ALA A 168 -0.86 -4.58 18.23
N THR A 169 -0.27 -4.58 19.44
CA THR A 169 0.22 -5.83 20.05
C THR A 169 -0.90 -6.79 20.44
N LYS A 170 -2.11 -6.29 20.76
CA LYS A 170 -3.29 -7.14 20.99
C LYS A 170 -3.80 -7.79 19.71
N LEU A 171 -3.74 -7.08 18.58
CA LEU A 171 -4.13 -7.59 17.27
C LEU A 171 -3.08 -8.57 16.69
N PHE A 172 -1.81 -8.36 17.02
CA PHE A 172 -0.68 -9.19 16.54
C PHE A 172 0.14 -9.75 17.73
N PRO A 173 -0.46 -10.63 18.56
CA PRO A 173 0.15 -11.08 19.83
C PRO A 173 1.38 -11.98 19.65
N ASP A 174 1.61 -12.50 18.44
CA ASP A 174 2.78 -13.32 18.12
C ASP A 174 3.82 -12.60 17.26
N ASP A 175 3.57 -11.33 16.91
CA ASP A 175 4.47 -10.54 16.09
C ASP A 175 5.52 -9.82 16.94
N ALA A 176 6.78 -10.27 16.85
CA ALA A 176 7.90 -9.64 17.55
C ALA A 176 8.04 -8.14 17.22
N TYR A 177 7.71 -7.73 15.98
CA TYR A 177 7.82 -6.34 15.55
C TYR A 177 6.78 -5.42 16.19
N SER A 178 5.56 -5.89 16.45
CA SER A 178 4.55 -5.11 17.15
C SER A 178 5.00 -4.76 18.56
N TYR A 179 5.58 -5.72 19.30
CA TYR A 179 6.15 -5.44 20.64
C TYR A 179 7.38 -4.53 20.56
N HIS A 180 8.24 -4.71 19.56
CA HIS A 180 9.38 -3.82 19.33
C HIS A 180 8.94 -2.38 19.03
N ASN A 181 7.89 -2.20 18.22
CA ASN A 181 7.36 -0.88 17.90
C ASN A 181 6.70 -0.23 19.11
N LEU A 182 5.98 -0.99 19.95
CA LEU A 182 5.50 -0.47 21.24
C LEU A 182 6.66 -0.06 22.16
N ALA A 183 7.72 -0.88 22.25
CA ALA A 183 8.94 -0.54 22.99
C ALA A 183 9.60 0.74 22.47
N ARG A 184 9.68 0.91 21.15
CA ARG A 184 10.17 2.13 20.51
C ARG A 184 9.31 3.34 20.87
N GLY A 185 7.98 3.19 20.88
CA GLY A 185 7.07 4.26 21.31
C GLY A 185 7.34 4.72 22.73
N TYR A 186 7.52 3.79 23.68
CA TYR A 186 7.92 4.12 25.05
C TYR A 186 9.30 4.80 25.13
N GLY A 187 10.27 4.30 24.35
CA GLY A 187 11.60 4.89 24.27
C GLY A 187 11.61 6.32 23.71
N GLU A 188 10.77 6.62 22.72
CA GLU A 188 10.63 7.96 22.12
C GLU A 188 10.10 9.00 23.13
N ILE A 189 9.32 8.56 24.11
CA ILE A 189 8.78 9.42 25.18
C ILE A 189 9.62 9.38 26.47
N GLY A 190 10.77 8.69 26.46
CA GLY A 190 11.70 8.60 27.59
C GLY A 190 11.32 7.61 28.69
N ASP A 191 10.30 6.78 28.46
CA ASP A 191 9.87 5.71 29.37
C ASP A 191 10.67 4.43 29.09
N TYR A 192 11.93 4.44 29.52
CA TYR A 192 12.85 3.34 29.24
C TYR A 192 12.52 2.06 30.04
N GLU A 193 11.79 2.17 31.15
CA GLU A 193 11.32 1.02 31.92
C GLU A 193 10.32 0.20 31.11
N ASN A 194 9.26 0.84 30.62
CA ASN A 194 8.27 0.16 29.77
C ASN A 194 8.86 -0.23 28.42
N ALA A 195 9.76 0.57 27.84
CA ALA A 195 10.48 0.19 26.63
C ALA A 195 11.24 -1.14 26.82
N LEU A 196 11.97 -1.28 27.93
CA LEU A 196 12.72 -2.50 28.23
C LEU A 196 11.79 -3.70 28.42
N ILE A 197 10.65 -3.54 29.12
CA ILE A 197 9.65 -4.60 29.31
C ILE A 197 9.15 -5.11 27.96
N GLN A 198 8.68 -4.22 27.09
CA GLN A 198 8.12 -4.61 25.79
C GLN A 198 9.19 -5.17 24.84
N GLN A 199 10.42 -4.65 24.91
CA GLN A 199 11.52 -5.16 24.08
C GLN A 199 11.95 -6.58 24.51
N LYS A 200 11.85 -6.95 25.80
CA LYS A 200 12.05 -8.34 26.25
C LYS A 200 11.03 -9.28 25.63
N VAL A 201 9.76 -8.86 25.55
CA VAL A 201 8.71 -9.62 24.86
C VAL A 201 9.04 -9.76 23.37
N ALA A 202 9.47 -8.68 22.71
CA ALA A 202 9.90 -8.72 21.32
C ALA A 202 11.06 -9.72 21.08
N VAL A 203 12.05 -9.75 21.98
CA VAL A 203 13.15 -10.72 21.92
C VAL A 203 12.63 -12.16 22.04
N SER A 204 11.76 -12.44 23.02
CA SER A 204 11.18 -13.78 23.20
C SER A 204 10.37 -14.22 21.97
N LYS A 205 9.52 -13.34 21.43
CA LYS A 205 8.75 -13.62 20.20
C LYS A 205 9.64 -13.80 18.96
N SER A 206 10.87 -13.27 18.99
CA SER A 206 11.81 -13.40 17.87
C SER A 206 12.64 -14.70 17.86
N GLU A 207 12.45 -15.59 18.84
CA GLU A 207 13.26 -16.82 18.96
C GLU A 207 13.16 -17.76 17.76
N THR A 208 12.00 -17.79 17.10
CA THR A 208 11.75 -18.61 15.90
C THR A 208 12.09 -17.88 14.59
N MET A 209 12.49 -16.60 14.65
CA MET A 209 12.85 -15.80 13.49
C MET A 209 14.30 -16.05 13.05
N LEU A 210 14.64 -15.60 11.83
CA LEU A 210 16.03 -15.60 11.35
C LEU A 210 16.96 -14.84 12.32
N THR A 211 18.18 -15.33 12.46
CA THR A 211 19.18 -14.84 13.43
C THR A 211 19.36 -13.32 13.39
N TRP A 212 19.35 -12.72 12.20
CA TRP A 212 19.54 -11.27 12.05
C TRP A 212 18.38 -10.45 12.64
N HIS A 213 17.14 -10.94 12.58
CA HIS A 213 15.99 -10.30 13.21
C HIS A 213 16.12 -10.34 14.73
N ARG A 214 16.43 -11.52 15.28
CA ARG A 214 16.66 -11.70 16.72
C ARG A 214 17.80 -10.82 17.23
N ASN A 215 18.92 -10.76 16.50
CA ASN A 215 20.06 -9.92 16.86
C ASN A 215 19.69 -8.43 16.90
N ARG A 216 18.89 -7.96 15.94
CA ARG A 216 18.36 -6.59 15.96
C ARG A 216 17.52 -6.33 17.21
N MET A 217 16.66 -7.26 17.62
CA MET A 217 15.85 -7.11 18.83
C MET A 217 16.70 -7.05 20.10
N LEU A 218 17.76 -7.86 20.19
CA LEU A 218 18.72 -7.84 21.29
C LEU A 218 19.52 -6.53 21.35
N GLU A 219 19.89 -5.97 20.20
CA GLU A 219 20.58 -4.68 20.13
C GLU A 219 19.73 -3.55 20.75
N PHE A 220 18.44 -3.49 20.40
CA PHE A 220 17.53 -2.51 21.00
C PHE A 220 17.30 -2.75 22.49
N LEU A 221 17.26 -4.00 22.94
CA LEU A 221 17.16 -4.32 24.36
C LEU A 221 18.34 -3.72 25.15
N ASN A 222 19.56 -3.93 24.64
CA ASN A 222 20.78 -3.37 25.25
C ASN A 222 20.77 -1.83 25.24
N LYS A 223 20.31 -1.22 24.14
CA LYS A 223 20.17 0.25 24.05
C LYS A 223 19.22 0.81 25.11
N PHE A 224 18.05 0.21 25.30
CA PHE A 224 17.12 0.66 26.34
C PHE A 224 17.67 0.44 27.74
N ASN A 225 18.36 -0.68 27.98
CA ASN A 225 19.01 -0.94 29.27
C ASN A 225 20.05 0.15 29.60
N ASN A 226 20.93 0.50 28.65
CA ASN A 226 21.94 1.53 28.85
C ASN A 226 21.32 2.92 29.07
N LYS A 227 20.22 3.23 28.37
CA LYS A 227 19.48 4.49 28.56
C LYS A 227 18.85 4.56 29.96
N LEU A 228 18.30 3.46 30.45
CA LEU A 228 17.74 3.38 31.79
C LEU A 228 18.82 3.55 32.87
N THR A 229 19.95 2.84 32.75
CA THR A 229 21.04 2.94 33.74
C THR A 229 21.63 4.35 33.81
N ASN A 230 21.80 5.02 32.67
CA ASN A 230 22.35 6.38 32.64
C ASN A 230 21.36 7.40 33.22
N LYS A 231 20.05 7.20 33.03
CA LYS A 231 19.04 8.06 33.64
C LYS A 231 19.08 7.97 35.17
N SER A 232 19.24 6.76 35.70
CA SER A 232 19.33 6.51 37.15
C SER A 232 20.64 7.02 37.79
N SER A 233 21.68 7.34 37.01
CA SER A 233 22.92 7.92 37.53
C SER A 233 22.91 9.46 37.56
N ASP A 234 21.97 10.09 36.87
CA ASP A 234 21.85 11.55 36.74
C ASP A 234 20.78 12.15 37.71
N GLU A 235 20.00 11.30 38.39
CA GLU A 235 19.01 11.64 39.44
C GLU A 235 19.58 11.43 40.85
#